data_AF-A0A1R1YT97-F1
#
_entry.id   AF-A0A1R1YT97-F1
#
_cell.length_a   1.000
_cell.length_b   1.000
_cell.length_c   1.000
_cell.angle_alpha   90.00
_cell.angle_beta   90.00
_cell.angle_gamma   90.00
#
_symmetry.space_group_name_H-M   'P 1'
#
loop_
_entity.id
_entity.type
_entity.pdbx_description
1 polymer ?
#
loop_
_entity_poly.entity_id
_entity_poly.type
_entity_poly.pdbx_seq_one_letter_code
_entity_poly.pdbx_strand_id
1 'polypeptide(L)' 'MALLHKLRAMGIGGKLLHMITGMYRTPKIVVRVGNTVSNYADYHCGVRQGCPAS' A
#
# COMPACT_ATOMS: atom_id res chain seq x y z
N MET A 1 -4.27 -7.08 7.64
CA MET A 1 -2.98 -7.23 6.94
C MET A 1 -1.89 -7.57 7.94
N ALA A 2 -1.08 -8.60 7.65
CA ALA A 2 0.03 -9.04 8.52
C ALA A 2 1.05 -7.92 8.80
N LEU A 3 1.29 -7.04 7.82
CA LEU A 3 2.15 -5.87 7.96
C LEU A 3 1.72 -4.95 9.12
N LEU A 4 0.45 -4.52 9.14
CA LEU A 4 -0.07 -3.60 10.17
C LEU A 4 0.00 -4.21 11.57
N HIS A 5 -0.22 -5.52 11.68
CA HIS A 5 -0.07 -6.24 12.94
C HIS A 5 1.38 -6.25 13.42
N LYS A 6 2.33 -6.52 12.51
CA LYS A 6 3.77 -6.52 12.82
C LYS A 6 4.27 -5.13 13.23
N LEU A 7 3.84 -4.08 12.54
CA LEU A 7 4.17 -2.69 12.91
C LEU A 7 3.67 -2.36 14.32
N ARG A 8 2.45 -2.75 14.66
CA ARG A 8 1.91 -2.57 16.02
C ARG A 8 2.73 -3.35 17.06
N ALA A 9 3.11 -4.60 16.77
CA ALA A 9 3.95 -5.41 17.66
C ALA A 9 5.35 -4.81 17.89
N MET A 10 5.87 -4.05 16.92
CA MET A 10 7.12 -3.29 17.03
C MET A 10 6.97 -1.97 17.80
N GLY A 11 5.77 -1.65 18.31
CA GLY A 11 5.50 -0.40 19.02
C GLY A 11 5.15 0.78 18.11
N ILE A 12 4.99 0.57 16.80
CA ILE A 12 4.57 1.63 15.87
C ILE A 12 3.04 1.76 15.93
N GLY A 13 2.58 2.89 16.45
CA GLY A 13 1.16 3.16 16.68
C GLY A 13 0.74 4.58 16.30
N GLY A 14 -0.40 5.00 16.86
CA GLY A 14 -0.90 6.36 16.76
C GLY A 14 -1.08 6.86 15.33
N LYS A 15 -0.76 8.15 15.12
CA LYS A 15 -0.93 8.84 13.83
C LYS A 15 -0.13 8.20 12.70
N LEU A 16 1.06 7.68 12.98
CA LEU A 16 1.91 7.04 11.98
C LEU A 16 1.28 5.74 11.48
N LEU A 17 0.83 4.86 12.38
CA LEU A 17 0.13 3.63 11.98
C LEU A 17 -1.17 3.95 11.23
N HIS A 18 -1.88 5.01 11.64
CA HIS A 18 -3.10 5.45 10.95
C HIS A 18 -2.81 5.90 9.50
N MET A 19 -1.75 6.70 9.30
CA MET A 19 -1.29 7.10 7.97
C MET A 19 -0.94 5.89 7.10
N ILE A 20 -0.12 4.97 7.61
CA ILE A 20 0.26 3.73 6.89
C ILE A 20 -0.97 2.89 6.55
N THR A 21 -1.89 2.73 7.50
CA THR A 21 -3.15 2.01 7.27
C THR A 21 -3.96 2.65 6.15
N GLY A 22 -4.07 3.99 6.14
CA GLY A 22 -4.74 4.74 5.08
C GLY A 22 -4.13 4.51 3.70
N MET A 23 -2.79 4.46 3.61
CA MET A 23 -2.07 4.22 2.35
C MET A 23 -2.37 2.84 1.72
N TYR A 24 -2.78 1.86 2.54
CA TYR A 24 -3.07 0.49 2.11
C TYR A 24 -4.56 0.10 2.26
N ARG A 25 -5.47 1.03 2.56
CA ARG A 25 -6.88 0.69 2.89
C ARG A 25 -7.71 0.22 1.69
N THR A 26 -7.34 0.60 0.47
CA THR A 26 -7.96 0.19 -0.80
C THR A 26 -7.05 0.60 -1.96
N PRO A 27 -5.85 0.02 -2.08
CA PRO A 27 -4.93 0.45 -3.13
C PRO A 27 -5.49 0.06 -4.50
N LYS A 28 -5.42 1.00 -5.45
CA LYS A 28 -5.64 0.73 -6.86
C LYS A 28 -4.31 0.67 -7.58
N ILE A 29 -4.25 -0.15 -8.62
CA ILE A 29 -3.09 -0.26 -9.51
C ILE A 29 -3.50 0.13 -10.93
N VAL A 30 -2.55 0.75 -11.61
CA VAL A 30 -2.60 1.02 -13.04
C VAL A 30 -1.20 0.79 -13.59
N VAL A 31 -1.10 0.20 -14.78
CA VAL A 31 0.19 -0.14 -15.40
C VAL A 31 0.33 0.67 -16.67
N ARG A 32 1.48 1.34 -16.81
CA ARG A 32 1.87 2.00 -18.05
C ARG A 32 2.86 1.12 -18.81
N VAL A 33 2.55 0.82 -20.06
CA VAL A 33 3.43 0.07 -20.98
C VAL A 33 3.66 0.97 -22.20
N GLY A 34 4.88 1.50 -22.33
CA GLY A 34 5.21 2.52 -23.33
C GLY A 34 4.36 3.79 -23.14
N ASN A 35 3.55 4.11 -24.16
CA ASN A 35 2.64 5.26 -24.17
C ASN A 35 1.20 4.91 -23.77
N THR A 36 0.90 3.65 -23.48
CA THR A 36 -0.46 3.19 -23.11
C THR A 36 -0.57 2.95 -21.61
N VAL A 37 -1.72 3.28 -21.04
CA VAL A 37 -2.05 3.09 -19.63
C VAL A 37 -3.23 2.13 -19.53
N SER A 38 -3.15 1.15 -18.62
CA SER A 38 -4.24 0.19 -18.39
C SER A 38 -5.44 0.85 -17.71
N ASN A 39 -6.53 0.10 -17.57
CA ASN A 39 -7.60 0.47 -16.64
C ASN A 39 -7.11 0.36 -15.18
N TYR A 40 -7.80 1.05 -14.28
CA TYR A 40 -7.62 0.87 -12.85
C TYR A 40 -8.13 -0.51 -12.43
N ALA A 41 -7.37 -1.17 -11.55
CA ALA A 41 -7.78 -2.40 -10.88
C ALA A 41 -7.53 -2.30 -9.38
N ASP A 42 -8.30 -3.02 -8.58
CA ASP A 42 -8.04 -3.14 -7.15
C ASP A 42 -6.78 -3.99 -6.91
N TYR A 43 -5.96 -3.58 -5.96
CA TYR A 43 -4.69 -4.22 -5.64
C TYR A 43 -4.82 -4.99 -4.33
N HIS A 44 -4.87 -6.33 -4.42
CA HIS A 44 -5.19 -7.19 -3.29
C HIS A 44 -3.99 -7.93 -2.67
N CYS A 45 -2.78 -7.75 -3.22
CA CYS A 45 -1.60 -8.50 -2.81
C CYS A 45 -0.40 -7.59 -2.60
N GLY A 46 0.31 -7.77 -1.48
CA GLY A 46 1.56 -7.08 -1.22
C GLY A 46 1.43 -5.57 -1.02
N VAL A 47 2.54 -4.87 -1.24
CA VAL A 47 2.68 -3.42 -1.13
C VAL A 47 3.15 -2.86 -2.48
N ARG A 48 2.96 -1.56 -2.72
CA ARG A 48 3.23 -0.95 -4.03
C ARG A 48 4.73 -0.91 -4.31
N GLN A 49 5.21 -1.71 -5.26
CA GLN A 49 6.62 -1.68 -5.66
C GLN A 49 7.01 -0.28 -6.18
N GLY A 50 8.20 0.18 -5.80
CA GLY A 50 8.70 1.53 -6.10
C GLY A 50 8.17 2.63 -5.19
N CYS A 51 7.27 2.33 -4.25
CA CYS A 51 6.90 3.29 -3.21
C CYS A 51 7.94 3.30 -2.09
N PRO A 52 8.47 4.46 -1.66
CA PRO A 52 9.43 4.54 -0.55
C PRO A 52 8.91 4.02 0.80
N ALA A 53 7.59 3.96 0.97
CA ALA A 53 6.93 3.47 2.18
C ALA A 53 6.60 1.96 2.12
N SER A 54 6.95 1.29 1.03
CA SER A 54 6.71 -0.14 0.78
C SER A 54 7.98 -0.96 0.98
#